data_AF-A0A7S3DUJ3-F1
#
_entry.id   AF-A0A7S3DUJ3-F1
#
_cell.length_a   1.000
_cell.length_b   1.000
_cell.length_c   1.000
_cell.angle_alpha   90.00
_cell.angle_beta   90.00
_cell.angle_gamma   90.00
#
_symmetry.space_group_name_H-M   'P 1'
#
loop_
_entity.id
_entity.type
_entity.pdbx_description
1 polymer ?
#
loop_
_entity_poly.entity_id
_entity_poly.type
_entity_poly.pdbx_seq_one_letter_code
_entity_poly.pdbx_strand_id
1 'polypeptide(L)'
;MDTGVESSNSGNGVLEFKNRQKSAECLALRKQILPHVVMLHCHLCQETAEWMASSLQQMVSHLAMSSSSNAEPLSSALALLDPSTSTPSSGAAGPSPKSLTPLSPTYWTTQAMEIADTLASDSYGIPVHEQILEQMAQLTVLHLQYCADLEQSPSL
;
A
#
# COMPACT_ATOMS: atom_id res chain seq x y z
N MET A 1 18.10 26.02 67.75
CA MET A 1 17.01 26.37 66.82
C MET A 1 17.25 25.58 65.57
N ASP A 2 16.55 24.45 65.48
CA ASP A 2 16.31 23.68 64.27
C ASP A 2 15.68 24.56 63.18
N THR A 3 16.15 24.44 61.95
CA THR A 3 15.25 24.27 60.79
C THR A 3 16.00 23.45 59.75
N GLY A 4 15.50 22.23 59.54
CA GLY A 4 15.95 21.35 58.47
C GLY A 4 15.04 21.39 57.26
N VAL A 5 15.32 20.41 56.39
CA VAL A 5 14.52 19.90 55.28
C VAL A 5 14.75 20.57 53.92
N GLU A 6 15.89 20.25 53.32
CA GLU A 6 15.97 20.03 51.86
C GLU A 6 15.65 18.56 51.58
N SER A 7 14.35 18.23 51.50
CA SER A 7 13.91 16.93 50.99
C SER A 7 13.89 16.96 49.48
N SER A 8 14.95 16.38 48.93
CA SER A 8 15.24 16.13 47.53
C SER A 8 14.03 15.67 46.70
N ASN A 9 13.86 16.34 45.56
CA ASN A 9 12.93 16.10 44.46
C ASN A 9 13.21 14.78 43.67
N SER A 10 13.59 13.69 44.35
CA SER A 10 14.07 12.44 43.73
C SER A 10 12.98 11.60 43.06
N GLY A 11 11.69 11.88 43.30
CA GLY A 11 10.58 11.10 42.74
C GLY A 11 10.34 11.32 41.24
N ASN A 12 10.58 12.54 40.75
CA ASN A 12 10.22 12.92 39.38
C ASN A 12 11.22 12.35 38.34
N GLY A 13 12.51 12.32 38.67
CA GLY A 13 13.55 11.81 37.77
C GLY A 13 13.47 10.30 37.53
N VAL A 14 13.02 9.51 38.51
CA VAL A 14 12.86 8.05 38.37
C VAL A 14 11.68 7.69 37.46
N LEU A 15 10.60 8.48 37.51
CA LEU A 15 9.45 8.34 36.61
C LEU A 15 9.79 8.71 35.17
N GLU A 16 10.51 9.81 34.95
CA GLU A 16 10.98 10.19 33.62
C GLU A 16 11.95 9.18 33.02
N PHE A 17 12.88 8.64 33.81
CA PHE A 17 13.82 7.62 33.36
C PHE A 17 13.11 6.34 32.91
N LYS A 18 12.15 5.84 33.72
CA LYS A 18 11.34 4.66 33.36
C LYS A 18 10.50 4.89 32.10
N ASN A 19 9.97 6.10 31.91
CA ASN A 19 9.23 6.45 30.70
C ASN A 19 10.12 6.50 29.45
N ARG A 20 11.33 7.03 29.56
CA ARG A 20 12.32 7.01 28.46
C ARG A 20 12.73 5.59 28.10
N GLN A 21 12.94 4.73 29.10
CA GLN A 21 13.26 3.32 28.87
C GLN A 21 12.13 2.60 28.13
N LYS A 22 10.88 2.72 28.59
CA LYS A 22 9.72 2.14 27.89
C LYS A 22 9.55 2.66 26.46
N SER A 23 9.80 3.95 26.26
CA SER A 23 9.75 4.57 24.92
C SER A 23 10.82 3.97 23.99
N ALA A 24 12.04 3.76 24.49
CA ALA A 24 13.12 3.12 23.74
C ALA A 24 12.81 1.64 23.43
N GLU A 25 12.24 0.90 24.38
CA GLU A 25 11.79 -0.49 24.18
C GLU A 25 10.70 -0.58 23.11
N CYS A 26 9.68 0.30 23.15
CA CYS A 26 8.65 0.39 22.12
C CYS A 26 9.24 0.70 20.74
N LEU A 27 10.21 1.61 20.67
CA LEU A 27 10.87 1.97 19.41
C LEU A 27 11.71 0.82 18.85
N ALA A 28 12.40 0.07 19.72
CA ALA A 28 13.14 -1.13 19.33
C ALA A 28 12.21 -2.23 18.78
N LEU A 29 11.10 -2.51 19.48
CA LEU A 29 10.08 -3.44 19.00
C LEU A 29 9.49 -3.01 17.67
N ARG A 30 9.20 -1.71 17.53
CA ARG A 30 8.67 -1.14 16.28
C ARG A 30 9.64 -1.37 15.11
N LYS A 31 10.94 -1.12 15.31
CA LYS A 31 11.98 -1.36 14.30
C LYS A 31 12.11 -2.83 13.89
N GLN A 32 11.80 -3.76 14.79
CA GLN A 32 11.82 -5.18 14.48
C GLN A 32 10.54 -5.64 13.78
N ILE A 33 9.36 -5.20 14.24
CA ILE A 33 8.08 -5.77 13.79
C ILE A 33 7.57 -5.12 12.49
N LEU A 34 7.66 -3.78 12.36
CA LEU A 34 7.05 -3.09 11.22
C LEU A 34 7.59 -3.52 9.85
N PRO A 35 8.91 -3.72 9.65
CA PRO A 35 9.43 -4.23 8.39
C PRO A 35 8.78 -5.55 7.97
N HIS A 36 8.61 -6.48 8.91
CA HIS A 36 7.97 -7.77 8.63
C HIS A 36 6.49 -7.63 8.28
N VAL A 37 5.76 -6.75 8.97
CA VAL A 37 4.34 -6.50 8.68
C VAL A 37 4.16 -5.88 7.29
N VAL A 38 5.02 -4.93 6.91
CA VAL A 38 4.98 -4.30 5.59
C VAL A 38 5.34 -5.29 4.48
N MET A 39 6.35 -6.14 4.69
CA MET A 39 6.67 -7.22 3.75
C MET A 39 5.49 -8.18 3.55
N LEU A 40 4.84 -8.60 4.65
CA LEU A 40 3.65 -9.45 4.58
C LEU A 40 2.51 -8.77 3.80
N HIS A 41 2.29 -7.48 4.04
CA HIS A 41 1.29 -6.70 3.34
C HIS A 41 1.60 -6.58 1.83
N CYS A 42 2.86 -6.36 1.47
CA CYS A 42 3.32 -6.30 0.09
C CYS A 42 3.07 -7.63 -0.64
N HIS A 43 3.40 -8.76 -0.01
CA HIS A 43 3.12 -10.08 -0.57
C HIS A 43 1.62 -10.32 -0.76
N LEU A 44 0.79 -10.01 0.25
CA LEU A 44 -0.65 -10.18 0.13
C LEU A 44 -1.23 -9.37 -1.04
N CYS A 45 -0.79 -8.14 -1.20
CA CYS A 45 -1.21 -7.29 -2.30
C CYS A 45 -0.74 -7.82 -3.66
N GLN A 46 0.48 -8.33 -3.74
CA GLN A 46 1.00 -8.96 -4.95
C GLN A 46 0.17 -10.20 -5.34
N GLU A 47 -0.03 -11.14 -4.41
CA GLU A 47 -0.82 -12.35 -4.64
C GLU A 47 -2.26 -12.00 -5.04
N THR A 48 -2.84 -10.99 -4.39
CA THR A 48 -4.19 -10.52 -4.72
C THR A 48 -4.22 -9.90 -6.12
N ALA A 49 -3.23 -9.10 -6.50
CA ALA A 49 -3.14 -8.52 -7.83
C ALA A 49 -3.03 -9.61 -8.91
N GLU A 50 -2.17 -10.61 -8.71
CA GLU A 50 -2.01 -11.76 -9.62
C GLU A 50 -3.29 -12.59 -9.74
N TRP A 51 -3.96 -12.85 -8.61
CA TRP A 51 -5.24 -13.55 -8.59
C TRP A 51 -6.33 -12.76 -9.34
N MET A 52 -6.38 -11.44 -9.16
CA MET A 52 -7.32 -10.58 -9.88
C MET A 52 -7.03 -10.56 -11.38
N ALA A 53 -5.76 -10.40 -11.77
CA ALA A 53 -5.36 -10.38 -13.17
C ALA A 53 -5.73 -11.69 -13.88
N SER A 54 -5.40 -12.83 -13.28
CA SER A 54 -5.72 -14.15 -13.83
C SER A 54 -7.23 -14.41 -13.88
N SER A 55 -7.98 -14.02 -12.85
CA SER A 55 -9.45 -14.16 -12.81
C SER A 55 -10.14 -13.31 -13.87
N LEU A 56 -9.66 -12.08 -14.08
CA LEU A 56 -10.17 -11.18 -15.12
C LEU A 56 -9.89 -11.73 -16.51
N GLN A 57 -8.67 -12.23 -16.76
CA GLN A 57 -8.31 -12.83 -18.04
C GLN A 57 -9.17 -14.06 -18.37
N GLN A 58 -9.44 -14.92 -17.37
CA GLN A 58 -10.34 -16.07 -17.53
C GLN A 58 -11.78 -15.62 -17.84
N MET A 59 -12.28 -14.62 -17.11
CA MET A 59 -13.63 -14.09 -17.32
C MET A 59 -13.81 -13.52 -18.73
N VAL A 60 -12.85 -12.70 -19.20
CA VAL A 60 -12.84 -12.16 -20.56
C VAL A 60 -12.81 -13.27 -21.60
N SER A 61 -11.98 -14.30 -21.40
CA SER A 61 -11.89 -15.45 -22.30
C SER A 61 -13.22 -16.21 -22.42
N HIS A 62 -13.88 -16.47 -21.29
CA HIS A 62 -15.19 -17.14 -21.25
C HIS A 62 -16.30 -16.33 -21.92
N LEU A 63 -16.30 -15.01 -21.72
CA LEU A 63 -17.29 -14.13 -22.34
C LEU A 63 -17.06 -14.00 -23.86
N ALA A 64 -15.81 -13.91 -24.31
CA ALA A 64 -15.46 -13.87 -25.74
C ALA A 64 -15.89 -15.15 -26.48
N MET A 65 -15.78 -16.32 -25.82
CA MET A 65 -16.27 -17.59 -26.38
C MET A 65 -17.80 -17.69 -26.40
N SER A 66 -18.49 -16.90 -25.56
CA SER A 66 -19.95 -16.92 -25.42
C SER A 66 -20.65 -15.87 -26.30
N SER A 67 -19.93 -14.90 -26.87
CA SER A 67 -20.53 -13.75 -27.55
C SER A 67 -20.57 -13.88 -29.08
N SER A 68 -21.64 -14.51 -29.60
CA SER A 68 -22.23 -14.06 -30.88
C SER A 68 -23.37 -13.05 -30.67
N SER A 69 -23.80 -12.79 -29.42
CA SER A 69 -24.92 -11.86 -29.11
C SER A 69 -24.74 -10.89 -27.92
N ASN A 70 -23.62 -10.92 -27.18
CA ASN A 70 -23.50 -10.25 -25.86
C ASN A 70 -22.33 -9.24 -25.77
N ALA A 71 -22.10 -8.42 -26.81
CA ALA A 71 -20.99 -7.46 -26.84
C ALA A 71 -21.14 -6.28 -25.84
N GLU A 72 -22.37 -5.82 -25.56
CA GLU A 72 -22.68 -4.68 -24.70
C GLU A 72 -22.29 -4.82 -23.19
N PRO A 73 -22.51 -5.96 -22.51
CA PRO A 73 -22.11 -6.09 -21.10
C PRO A 73 -20.59 -6.23 -20.89
N LEU A 74 -19.83 -6.61 -21.91
CA LEU A 74 -18.38 -6.84 -21.81
C LEU A 74 -17.60 -5.53 -21.73
N SER A 75 -17.93 -4.57 -22.59
CA SER A 75 -17.36 -3.23 -22.59
C SER A 75 -17.67 -2.46 -21.29
N SER A 76 -18.85 -2.68 -20.70
CA SER A 76 -19.23 -2.09 -19.40
C SER A 76 -18.47 -2.68 -18.20
N ALA A 77 -18.19 -3.99 -18.20
CA ALA A 77 -17.42 -4.64 -17.13
C ALA A 77 -15.92 -4.28 -17.21
N LEU A 78 -15.37 -4.16 -18.41
CA LEU A 78 -14.00 -3.70 -18.63
C LEU A 78 -13.82 -2.22 -18.30
N ALA A 79 -14.84 -1.39 -18.55
CA ALA A 79 -14.83 0.02 -18.16
C ALA A 79 -14.74 0.24 -16.63
N LEU A 80 -15.19 -0.71 -15.80
CA LEU A 80 -15.03 -0.66 -14.33
C LEU A 80 -13.61 -1.00 -13.84
N LEU A 81 -12.80 -1.58 -14.73
CA LEU A 81 -11.41 -1.95 -14.48
C LEU A 81 -10.42 -0.91 -15.04
N ASP A 82 -10.88 -0.08 -15.98
CA ASP A 82 -10.11 1.00 -16.56
C ASP A 82 -10.01 2.17 -15.56
N PRO A 83 -8.80 2.50 -15.05
CA PRO A 83 -8.59 3.67 -14.20
C PRO A 83 -8.99 5.00 -14.86
N SER A 84 -9.13 5.04 -16.20
CA SER A 84 -9.42 6.24 -17.00
C SER A 84 -10.89 6.67 -16.96
N THR A 85 -11.82 5.79 -16.60
CA THR A 85 -13.27 6.07 -16.56
C THR A 85 -13.73 6.65 -15.22
N SER A 86 -12.86 6.64 -14.20
CA SER A 86 -13.10 7.33 -12.93
C SER A 86 -12.94 8.85 -13.10
N THR A 87 -13.94 9.52 -13.67
CA THR A 87 -13.96 10.99 -13.79
C THR A 87 -13.84 11.68 -12.42
N PRO A 88 -12.81 12.52 -12.16
CA PRO A 88 -12.99 13.68 -11.31
C PRO A 88 -13.42 14.84 -12.20
N SER A 89 -14.63 15.37 -12.00
CA SER A 89 -15.01 16.62 -12.64
C SER A 89 -14.05 17.72 -12.20
N SER A 90 -13.26 18.22 -13.17
CA SER A 90 -12.77 19.58 -13.31
C SER A 90 -12.49 20.38 -12.03
N GLY A 91 -11.20 20.66 -11.79
CA GLY A 91 -10.79 21.90 -11.12
C GLY A 91 -9.70 21.76 -10.06
N ALA A 92 -8.51 22.25 -10.42
CA ALA A 92 -7.43 22.71 -9.54
C ALA A 92 -6.52 21.68 -8.84
N ALA A 93 -5.25 21.70 -9.28
CA ALA A 93 -4.02 21.59 -8.50
C ALA A 93 -3.83 20.38 -7.56
N GLY A 94 -3.13 19.37 -8.07
CA GLY A 94 -2.45 18.33 -7.29
C GLY A 94 -2.51 16.96 -7.99
N PRO A 95 -1.46 16.12 -7.91
CA PRO A 95 -1.54 14.73 -8.34
C PRO A 95 -2.42 13.95 -7.34
N SER A 96 -3.73 14.08 -7.46
CA SER A 96 -4.68 13.24 -6.71
C SER A 96 -4.66 11.84 -7.32
N PRO A 97 -4.46 10.77 -6.53
CA PRO A 97 -4.47 9.41 -7.06
C PRO A 97 -5.86 9.13 -7.64
N LYS A 98 -5.90 8.78 -8.93
CA LYS A 98 -7.12 8.29 -9.60
C LYS A 98 -7.69 7.17 -8.74
N SER A 99 -8.99 7.22 -8.43
CA SER A 99 -9.67 6.27 -7.55
C SER A 99 -9.66 4.87 -8.18
N LEU A 100 -8.57 4.14 -7.98
CA LEU A 100 -8.44 2.75 -8.41
C LEU A 100 -9.48 1.90 -7.67
N THR A 101 -10.25 1.10 -8.42
CA THR A 101 -11.22 0.19 -7.81
C THR A 101 -10.47 -1.01 -7.21
N PRO A 102 -10.91 -1.56 -6.07
CA PRO A 102 -10.30 -2.77 -5.50
C PRO A 102 -10.42 -4.01 -6.41
N LEU A 103 -11.16 -3.88 -7.50
CA LEU A 103 -11.29 -4.89 -8.55
C LEU A 103 -10.16 -4.82 -9.59
N SER A 104 -9.33 -3.77 -9.60
CA SER A 104 -8.20 -3.66 -10.51
C SER A 104 -6.93 -4.25 -9.89
N PRO A 105 -6.15 -5.08 -10.62
CA PRO A 105 -4.81 -5.51 -10.18
C PRO A 105 -3.87 -4.34 -9.84
N THR A 106 -4.04 -3.21 -10.52
CA THR A 106 -3.26 -1.98 -10.29
C THR A 106 -3.55 -1.33 -8.93
N TYR A 107 -4.76 -1.51 -8.36
CA TYR A 107 -5.10 -1.01 -7.02
C TYR A 107 -4.21 -1.64 -5.95
N TRP A 108 -4.09 -2.97 -5.99
CA TRP A 108 -3.36 -3.73 -4.98
C TRP A 108 -1.86 -3.45 -5.06
N THR A 109 -1.29 -3.37 -6.26
CA THR A 109 0.11 -2.96 -6.43
C THR A 109 0.37 -1.53 -5.96
N THR A 110 -0.57 -0.61 -6.21
CA THR A 110 -0.47 0.79 -5.71
C THR A 110 -0.52 0.84 -4.18
N GLN A 111 -1.45 0.13 -3.55
CA GLN A 111 -1.54 0.06 -2.08
C GLN A 111 -0.26 -0.49 -1.45
N ALA A 112 0.31 -1.54 -2.04
CA ALA A 112 1.58 -2.10 -1.57
C ALA A 112 2.73 -1.08 -1.62
N MET A 113 2.82 -0.33 -2.73
CA MET A 113 3.83 0.72 -2.91
C MET A 113 3.63 1.89 -1.93
N GLU A 114 2.40 2.35 -1.72
CA GLU A 114 2.09 3.45 -0.78
C GLU A 114 2.48 3.11 0.67
N ILE A 115 2.21 1.87 1.10
CA ILE A 115 2.56 1.42 2.46
C ILE A 115 4.07 1.20 2.60
N ALA A 116 4.73 0.68 1.57
CA ALA A 116 6.18 0.56 1.56
C ALA A 116 6.88 1.92 1.57
N ASP A 117 6.38 2.91 0.83
CA ASP A 117 6.87 4.29 0.82
C ASP A 117 6.66 4.97 2.19
N THR A 118 5.49 4.74 2.80
CA THR A 118 5.20 5.24 4.16
C THR A 118 6.21 4.71 5.18
N LEU A 119 6.59 3.43 5.07
CA LEU A 119 7.63 2.83 5.92
C LEU A 119 9.02 3.38 5.61
N ALA A 120 9.31 3.64 4.33
CA ALA A 120 10.58 4.21 3.87
C ALA A 120 10.75 5.68 4.25
N SER A 121 9.65 6.38 4.55
CA SER A 121 9.69 7.76 5.02
C SER A 121 10.38 7.86 6.39
N ASP A 122 11.10 8.97 6.60
CA ASP A 122 11.77 9.27 7.88
C ASP A 122 10.80 9.40 9.07
N SER A 123 9.49 9.46 8.80
CA SER A 123 8.40 9.58 9.78
C SER A 123 8.46 8.53 10.90
N TYR A 124 8.99 7.34 10.61
CA TYR A 124 9.08 6.24 11.57
C TYR A 124 10.50 5.98 12.08
N GLY A 125 11.53 6.58 11.46
CA GLY A 125 12.93 6.37 11.81
C GLY A 125 13.37 4.91 11.72
N ILE A 126 12.74 4.13 10.83
CA ILE A 126 13.00 2.71 10.62
C ILE A 126 13.95 2.61 9.43
N PRO A 127 15.10 1.93 9.56
CA PRO A 127 15.99 1.75 8.43
C PRO A 127 15.29 0.92 7.36
N VAL A 128 15.29 1.42 6.13
CA VAL A 128 14.77 0.67 4.99
C VAL A 128 15.70 -0.53 4.77
N HIS A 129 15.17 -1.72 4.97
CA HIS A 129 15.90 -2.95 4.67
C HIS A 129 15.96 -3.16 3.16
N GLU A 130 17.08 -3.70 2.67
CA GLU A 130 17.30 -4.03 1.26
C GLU A 130 16.17 -4.89 0.67
N GLN A 131 15.62 -5.81 1.47
CA GLN A 131 14.48 -6.65 1.10
C GLN A 131 13.22 -5.84 0.75
N ILE A 132 12.96 -4.73 1.45
CA ILE A 132 11.80 -3.88 1.17
C ILE A 132 12.01 -3.15 -0.15
N LEU A 133 13.23 -2.67 -0.42
CA LEU A 133 13.57 -2.01 -1.69
C LEU A 133 13.43 -2.98 -2.88
N GLU A 134 13.89 -4.21 -2.71
CA GLU A 134 13.72 -5.26 -3.71
C GLU A 134 12.24 -5.55 -3.96
N GLN A 135 11.45 -5.67 -2.89
CA GLN A 135 10.00 -5.89 -3.00
C GLN A 135 9.29 -4.73 -3.71
N MET A 136 9.68 -3.47 -3.40
CA MET A 136 9.14 -2.29 -4.07
C MET A 136 9.50 -2.28 -5.57
N ALA A 137 10.72 -2.68 -5.92
CA ALA A 137 11.13 -2.78 -7.32
C ALA A 137 10.28 -3.82 -8.06
N GLN A 138 10.07 -5.01 -7.47
CA GLN A 138 9.20 -6.05 -8.03
C GLN A 138 7.75 -5.57 -8.21
N LEU A 139 7.18 -4.92 -7.19
CA LEU A 139 5.84 -4.35 -7.25
C LEU A 139 5.70 -3.27 -8.33
N THR A 140 6.73 -2.44 -8.51
CA THR A 140 6.75 -1.39 -9.55
C THR A 140 6.75 -2.01 -10.95
N VAL A 141 7.57 -3.04 -11.17
CA VAL A 141 7.59 -3.77 -12.44
C VAL A 141 6.22 -4.40 -12.72
N LEU A 142 5.63 -5.05 -11.72
CA LEU A 142 4.32 -5.69 -11.84
C LEU A 142 3.21 -4.66 -12.11
N HIS A 143 3.26 -3.50 -11.45
CA HIS A 143 2.33 -2.40 -11.69
C HIS A 143 2.40 -1.89 -13.14
N LEU A 144 3.62 -1.65 -13.64
CA LEU A 144 3.84 -1.21 -15.03
C LEU A 144 3.36 -2.26 -16.04
N GLN A 145 3.54 -3.55 -15.73
CA GLN A 145 3.04 -4.64 -16.57
C GLN A 145 1.51 -4.63 -16.66
N TYR A 146 0.80 -4.51 -15.54
CA TYR A 146 -0.66 -4.42 -15.56
C TYR A 146 -1.17 -3.17 -16.28
N CYS A 147 -0.48 -2.04 -16.17
CA CYS A 147 -0.80 -0.83 -16.94
C CYS A 147 -0.62 -1.07 -18.44
N ALA A 148 0.47 -1.74 -18.86
CA ALA A 148 0.71 -2.06 -20.26
C ALA A 148 -0.33 -3.03 -20.84
N ASP A 149 -0.76 -4.03 -20.07
CA ASP A 149 -1.79 -5.00 -20.48
C ASP A 149 -3.16 -4.34 -20.68
N LEU A 150 -3.47 -3.31 -19.89
CA LEU A 150 -4.68 -2.49 -20.05
C LEU A 150 -4.60 -1.65 -21.34
N GLU A 151 -3.46 -1.05 -21.65
CA GLU A 151 -3.28 -0.23 -22.87
C GLU A 151 -3.25 -1.07 -24.16
N GLN A 152 -2.75 -2.31 -24.08
CA GLN A 152 -2.71 -3.23 -25.22
C GLN A 152 -4.03 -3.98 -25.45
N SER A 153 -4.98 -3.90 -24.51
CA SER A 153 -6.33 -4.44 -24.75
C SER A 153 -7.00 -3.61 -25.85
N PRO A 154 -7.25 -4.19 -27.04
CA PRO A 154 -7.79 -3.44 -28.15
C PRO A 154 -9.14 -2.85 -27.73
N SER A 155 -9.28 -1.55 -27.97
CA SER A 155 -10.58 -0.89 -28.06
C SER A 155 -11.36 -1.59 -29.18
N LEU A 156 -12.16 -2.58 -28.79
CA LEU A 156 -13.12 -3.28 -29.65
C LEU A 156 -14.42 -2.47 -29.71
#